data_AF-W9W409-F1
#
_entry.id   AF-W9W409-F1
#
_cell.length_a   1.000
_cell.length_b   1.000
_cell.length_c   1.000
_cell.angle_alpha   90.00
_cell.angle_beta   90.00
_cell.angle_gamma   90.00
#
_symmetry.space_group_name_H-M   'P 1'
#
loop_
_entity.id
_entity.type
_entity.pdbx_description
1 polymer ?
#
loop_
_entity_poly.entity_id
_entity_poly.type
_entity_poly.pdbx_seq_one_letter_code
_entity_poly.pdbx_strand_id
1 'polypeptide(L)'
;MSKENGSESEGSTPASSPTSEPKPHSVLKSSSSKKANRVSKPRLTASQKNFNHKDAENKRRTAIRERFTELSNLVPGALGHERSEQVMLGKSTEYLREMLLEQRRLEELAHKQGITVDSGESIREDDFGGPKWKDNNMKQYEANKQKRDGDDQGDEEND
;
A
#
# COMPACT_ATOMS: atom_id res chain seq x y z
N MET A 1 23.10 -53.30 11.77
CA MET A 1 22.70 -52.35 12.82
C MET A 1 23.07 -50.96 12.36
N SER A 2 22.11 -50.21 11.79
CA SER A 2 22.26 -48.79 11.49
C SER A 2 20.95 -48.12 11.90
N LYS A 3 21.06 -47.12 12.77
CA LYS A 3 19.98 -46.52 13.56
C LYS A 3 19.20 -45.50 12.72
N GLU A 4 17.88 -45.53 12.84
CA GLU A 4 16.96 -44.44 12.51
C GLU A 4 17.17 -43.26 13.46
N ASN A 5 17.10 -42.03 12.94
CA ASN A 5 16.84 -40.82 13.73
C ASN A 5 15.58 -40.17 13.15
N GLY A 6 14.47 -40.32 13.87
CA GLY A 6 13.28 -39.48 13.73
C GLY A 6 13.48 -38.20 14.53
N SER A 7 13.14 -37.07 13.93
CA SER A 7 12.99 -35.79 14.64
C SER A 7 11.66 -35.19 14.20
N GLU A 8 10.65 -35.38 15.04
CA GLU A 8 9.38 -34.66 14.98
C GLU A 8 9.59 -33.28 15.61
N SER A 9 9.17 -32.22 14.94
CA SER A 9 9.16 -30.85 15.46
C SER A 9 7.74 -30.33 15.40
N GLU A 10 7.19 -30.07 16.57
CA GLU A 10 5.86 -29.54 16.80
C GLU A 10 5.70 -28.15 16.17
N GLY A 11 4.57 -27.95 15.48
CA GLY A 11 4.16 -26.66 14.94
C GLY A 11 3.17 -25.98 15.90
N SER A 12 3.66 -25.03 16.67
CA SER A 12 2.85 -24.14 17.52
C SER A 12 1.90 -23.29 16.68
N THR A 13 0.64 -23.25 17.11
CA THR A 13 -0.40 -22.33 16.66
C THR A 13 -0.19 -20.95 17.30
N PRO A 14 -0.38 -19.82 16.57
CA PRO A 14 -0.60 -18.54 17.21
C PRO A 14 -2.10 -18.28 17.39
N ALA A 15 -2.43 -17.91 18.63
CA ALA A 15 -3.73 -17.56 19.14
C ALA A 15 -4.28 -16.24 18.56
N SER A 16 -5.58 -16.05 18.74
CA SER A 16 -6.37 -14.92 18.23
C SER A 16 -6.26 -13.71 19.17
N SER A 17 -6.01 -12.52 18.63
CA SER A 17 -6.12 -11.27 19.40
C SER A 17 -7.58 -10.73 19.40
N PRO A 18 -8.08 -10.24 20.55
CA PRO A 18 -9.40 -9.64 20.71
C PRO A 18 -9.41 -8.13 20.38
N THR A 19 -10.52 -7.66 19.83
CA THR A 19 -10.77 -6.25 19.47
C THR A 19 -11.26 -5.46 20.70
N SER A 20 -10.63 -4.32 21.02
CA SER A 20 -11.05 -3.42 22.10
C SER A 20 -12.25 -2.53 21.73
N GLU A 21 -13.13 -2.37 22.72
CA GLU A 21 -14.22 -1.39 22.84
C GLU A 21 -13.75 0.08 22.80
N PRO A 22 -14.70 1.01 22.55
CA PRO A 22 -14.77 2.24 23.34
C PRO A 22 -16.12 2.39 24.09
N LYS A 23 -16.01 2.92 25.31
CA LYS A 23 -17.05 3.17 26.34
C LYS A 23 -17.83 4.49 26.10
N PRO A 24 -18.82 4.89 26.93
CA PRO A 24 -20.18 5.21 26.45
C PRO A 24 -20.58 6.69 26.62
N HIS A 25 -21.39 7.20 25.70
CA HIS A 25 -22.28 8.34 25.94
C HIS A 25 -23.72 7.99 25.53
N SER A 26 -24.53 7.70 26.54
CA SER A 26 -26.00 7.78 26.61
C SER A 26 -26.47 9.19 26.21
N VAL A 27 -27.61 9.50 25.60
CA VAL A 27 -28.98 8.95 25.47
C VAL A 27 -29.63 9.80 24.34
N LEU A 28 -30.52 9.33 23.45
CA LEU A 28 -31.95 9.09 23.70
C LEU A 28 -32.62 8.39 22.49
N LYS A 29 -33.31 7.28 22.79
CA LYS A 29 -34.62 6.80 22.28
C LYS A 29 -34.99 6.97 20.79
N SER A 30 -35.11 5.84 20.10
CA SER A 30 -36.46 5.40 19.67
C SER A 30 -36.56 3.87 19.67
N SER A 31 -37.64 3.40 20.29
CA SER A 31 -38.01 2.01 20.48
C SER A 31 -38.72 1.46 19.24
N SER A 32 -38.26 0.33 18.70
CA SER A 32 -39.17 -0.76 18.31
C SER A 32 -38.41 -2.01 17.92
N SER A 33 -38.66 -3.03 18.73
CA SER A 33 -38.53 -4.47 18.44
C SER A 33 -38.75 -4.84 16.97
N LYS A 34 -37.65 -5.07 16.25
CA LYS A 34 -37.59 -6.00 15.10
C LYS A 34 -36.36 -6.89 15.25
N LYS A 35 -36.48 -7.91 16.11
CA LYS A 35 -35.61 -9.10 16.07
C LYS A 35 -35.95 -9.90 14.81
N ALA A 36 -34.93 -10.54 14.25
CA ALA A 36 -34.96 -11.56 13.20
C ALA A 36 -35.14 -11.07 11.75
N ASN A 37 -34.08 -10.49 11.16
CA ASN A 37 -33.51 -11.05 9.92
C ASN A 37 -32.10 -10.50 9.61
N ARG A 38 -31.20 -10.48 10.61
CA ARG A 38 -29.77 -10.43 10.27
C ARG A 38 -29.42 -11.84 9.88
N VAL A 39 -29.53 -12.15 8.58
CA VAL A 39 -28.83 -13.28 7.97
C VAL A 39 -27.35 -13.03 8.28
N SER A 40 -26.90 -13.57 9.41
CA SER A 40 -25.51 -13.53 9.84
C SER A 40 -24.78 -14.30 8.75
N LYS A 41 -24.03 -13.58 7.90
CA LYS A 41 -23.21 -14.22 6.88
C LYS A 41 -22.42 -15.34 7.57
N PRO A 42 -22.53 -16.59 7.10
CA PRO A 42 -21.82 -17.70 7.73
C PRO A 42 -20.33 -17.37 7.79
N ARG A 43 -19.70 -17.63 8.94
CA ARG A 43 -18.24 -17.49 9.08
C ARG A 43 -17.59 -18.40 8.03
N LEU A 44 -16.73 -17.83 7.18
CA LEU A 44 -16.06 -18.59 6.12
C LEU A 44 -15.31 -19.78 6.73
N THR A 45 -15.47 -20.96 6.12
CA THR A 45 -14.71 -22.16 6.50
C THR A 45 -13.22 -21.95 6.20
N ALA A 46 -12.33 -22.73 6.82
CA ALA A 46 -10.89 -22.61 6.57
C ALA A 46 -10.55 -22.81 5.07
N SER A 47 -11.21 -23.76 4.40
CA SER A 47 -11.09 -23.96 2.95
C SER A 47 -11.55 -22.73 2.15
N GLN A 48 -12.71 -22.17 2.51
CA GLN A 48 -13.25 -21.00 1.82
C GLN A 48 -12.39 -19.73 2.02
N LYS A 49 -11.77 -19.57 3.20
CA LYS A 49 -10.81 -18.51 3.48
C LYS A 49 -9.55 -18.65 2.62
N ASN A 50 -9.00 -19.87 2.51
CA ASN A 50 -7.83 -20.12 1.68
C ASN A 50 -8.12 -19.83 0.20
N PHE A 51 -9.27 -20.28 -0.30
CA PHE A 51 -9.73 -19.97 -1.66
C PHE A 51 -9.88 -18.46 -1.88
N ASN A 52 -10.58 -17.76 -0.98
CA ASN A 52 -10.76 -16.30 -1.09
C ASN A 52 -9.43 -15.55 -1.03
N HIS A 53 -8.49 -15.99 -0.19
CA HIS A 53 -7.17 -15.38 -0.10
C HIS A 53 -6.40 -15.52 -1.43
N LYS A 54 -6.40 -16.73 -2.02
CA LYS A 54 -5.77 -16.97 -3.33
C LYS A 54 -6.43 -16.17 -4.45
N ASP A 55 -7.75 -16.10 -4.47
CA ASP A 55 -8.51 -15.36 -5.47
C ASP A 55 -8.29 -13.85 -5.35
N ALA A 56 -8.39 -13.30 -4.14
CA ALA A 56 -8.15 -11.89 -3.87
C ALA A 56 -6.72 -11.47 -4.26
N GLU A 57 -5.72 -12.31 -3.96
CA GLU A 57 -4.33 -12.04 -4.33
C GLU A 57 -4.12 -12.15 -5.84
N ASN A 58 -4.74 -13.14 -6.50
CA ASN A 58 -4.67 -13.25 -7.96
C ASN A 58 -5.29 -12.02 -8.64
N LYS A 59 -6.46 -11.58 -8.14
CA LYS A 59 -7.12 -10.36 -8.61
C LYS A 59 -6.23 -9.13 -8.38
N ARG A 60 -5.62 -8.99 -7.20
CA ARG A 60 -4.67 -7.91 -6.91
C ARG A 60 -3.51 -7.91 -7.91
N ARG A 61 -2.90 -9.06 -8.18
CA ARG A 61 -1.79 -9.19 -9.13
C ARG A 61 -2.20 -8.87 -10.55
N THR A 62 -3.37 -9.34 -10.99
CA THR A 62 -3.89 -9.03 -12.34
C THR A 62 -4.13 -7.53 -12.50
N ALA A 63 -4.77 -6.88 -11.52
CA ALA A 63 -4.97 -5.43 -11.56
C ALA A 63 -3.65 -4.65 -11.62
N ILE A 64 -2.62 -5.09 -10.89
CA ILE A 64 -1.29 -4.45 -10.98
C ILE A 64 -0.73 -4.60 -12.40
N ARG A 65 -0.77 -5.80 -12.99
CA ARG A 65 -0.24 -6.01 -14.35
C ARG A 65 -0.96 -5.17 -15.39
N GLU A 66 -2.28 -5.07 -15.31
CA GLU A 66 -3.08 -4.21 -16.19
C GLU A 66 -2.59 -2.76 -16.13
N ARG A 67 -2.28 -2.24 -14.94
CA ARG A 67 -1.70 -0.88 -14.79
C ARG A 67 -0.31 -0.75 -15.42
N PHE A 68 0.52 -1.79 -15.36
CA PHE A 68 1.82 -1.79 -16.04
C PHE A 68 1.67 -1.79 -17.56
N THR A 69 0.65 -2.48 -18.09
CA THR A 69 0.29 -2.43 -19.52
C THR A 69 -0.25 -1.06 -19.92
N GLU A 70 -1.06 -0.40 -19.10
CA GLU A 70 -1.47 0.98 -19.37
C GLU A 70 -0.26 1.93 -19.41
N LEU A 71 0.67 1.77 -18.46
CA LEU A 71 1.84 2.62 -18.35
C LEU A 71 2.84 2.42 -19.49
N SER A 72 3.00 1.20 -20.02
CA SER A 72 3.88 0.93 -21.17
C SER A 72 3.44 1.66 -22.44
N ASN A 73 2.15 1.94 -22.58
CA ASN A 73 1.59 2.69 -23.70
C ASN A 73 1.80 4.21 -23.57
N LEU A 74 1.94 4.72 -22.34
CA LEU A 74 2.13 6.14 -22.06
C LEU A 74 3.60 6.56 -22.14
N VAL A 75 4.51 5.69 -21.71
CA VAL A 75 5.94 6.01 -21.65
C VAL A 75 6.62 5.64 -22.98
N PRO A 76 7.17 6.62 -23.73
CA PRO A 76 7.89 6.34 -24.96
C PRO A 76 9.03 5.35 -24.74
N GLY A 77 9.11 4.34 -25.60
CA GLY A 77 10.15 3.30 -25.51
C GLY A 77 9.95 2.27 -24.38
N ALA A 78 8.83 2.30 -23.64
CA ALA A 78 8.48 1.29 -22.63
C ALA A 78 7.59 0.15 -23.16
N LEU A 79 7.06 0.27 -24.38
CA LEU A 79 6.25 -0.78 -25.02
C LEU A 79 6.97 -2.14 -25.00
N GLY A 80 6.25 -3.17 -24.56
CA GLY A 80 6.79 -4.54 -24.43
C GLY A 80 7.59 -4.82 -23.15
N HIS A 81 7.85 -3.83 -22.29
CA HIS A 81 8.55 -4.01 -21.01
C HIS A 81 7.62 -4.21 -19.80
N GLU A 82 6.34 -4.49 -20.03
CA GLU A 82 5.29 -4.63 -19.00
C GLU A 82 5.58 -5.72 -17.96
N ARG A 83 6.39 -6.73 -18.33
CA ARG A 83 6.78 -7.81 -17.42
C ARG A 83 8.05 -7.54 -16.64
N SER A 84 8.82 -6.52 -17.01
CA SER A 84 10.06 -6.14 -16.31
C SER A 84 9.79 -4.90 -15.46
N GLU A 85 9.27 -5.13 -14.26
CA GLU A 85 8.81 -4.06 -13.37
C GLU A 85 9.89 -2.99 -13.14
N GLN A 86 11.13 -3.42 -12.90
CA GLN A 86 12.27 -2.54 -12.69
C GLN A 86 12.59 -1.67 -13.92
N VAL A 87 12.62 -2.28 -15.11
CA VAL A 87 12.94 -1.55 -16.35
C VAL A 87 11.83 -0.56 -16.69
N MET A 88 10.57 -0.97 -16.55
CA MET A 88 9.41 -0.15 -16.80
C MET A 88 9.41 1.08 -15.87
N LEU A 89 9.60 0.87 -14.57
CA LEU A 89 9.66 1.97 -13.59
C LEU A 89 10.85 2.89 -13.87
N GLY A 90 12.03 2.34 -14.19
CA GLY A 90 13.20 3.14 -14.54
C GLY A 90 12.95 4.06 -15.73
N LYS A 91 12.46 3.50 -16.85
CA LYS A 91 12.09 4.28 -18.04
C LYS A 91 11.02 5.33 -17.74
N SER A 92 10.05 5.00 -16.90
CA SER A 92 9.00 5.95 -16.49
C SER A 92 9.57 7.14 -15.73
N THR A 93 10.48 6.88 -14.78
CA THR A 93 11.13 7.97 -14.02
C THR A 93 12.01 8.86 -14.89
N GLU A 94 12.71 8.26 -15.86
CA GLU A 94 13.53 9.00 -16.83
C GLU A 94 12.65 9.91 -17.71
N TYR A 95 11.57 9.36 -18.27
CA TYR A 95 10.63 10.12 -19.08
C TYR A 95 9.97 11.28 -18.30
N LEU A 96 9.57 11.05 -17.05
CA LEU A 96 9.03 12.12 -16.20
C LEU A 96 10.04 13.25 -16.00
N ARG A 97 11.32 12.93 -15.78
CA ARG A 97 12.39 13.92 -15.66
C ARG A 97 12.55 14.73 -16.94
N GLU A 98 12.52 14.08 -18.10
CA GLU A 98 12.61 14.76 -19.40
C GLU A 98 11.43 15.71 -19.64
N MET A 99 10.20 15.28 -19.35
CA MET A 99 9.00 16.12 -19.51
C MET A 99 9.06 17.39 -18.66
N LEU A 100 9.62 17.31 -17.47
CA LEU A 100 9.71 18.45 -16.56
C LEU A 100 10.84 19.42 -16.96
N LEU A 101 11.97 18.89 -17.45
CA LEU A 101 13.01 19.72 -18.05
C LEU A 101 12.49 20.45 -19.29
N GLU A 102 11.71 19.78 -20.13
CA GLU A 102 11.11 20.40 -21.31
C GLU A 102 10.06 21.45 -20.90
N GLN A 103 9.22 21.17 -19.89
CA GLN A 103 8.29 22.17 -19.34
C GLN A 103 9.04 23.44 -18.90
N ARG A 104 10.11 23.30 -18.12
CA ARG A 104 10.93 24.44 -17.67
C ARG A 104 11.51 25.21 -18.86
N ARG A 105 12.03 24.51 -19.86
CA ARG A 105 12.57 25.13 -21.07
C ARG A 105 11.49 25.92 -21.81
N LEU A 106 10.29 25.38 -21.93
CA LEU A 106 9.16 26.05 -22.58
C LEU A 106 8.70 27.28 -21.78
N GLU A 107 8.66 27.20 -20.44
CA GLU A 107 8.39 28.35 -19.57
C GLU A 107 9.43 29.45 -19.77
N GLU A 108 10.72 29.11 -19.80
CA GLU A 108 11.80 30.07 -20.06
C GLU A 108 11.68 30.73 -21.45
N LEU A 109 11.27 29.98 -22.47
CA LEU A 109 11.01 30.51 -23.81
C LEU A 109 9.79 31.44 -23.84
N ALA A 110 8.70 31.06 -23.17
CA ALA A 110 7.50 31.88 -23.05
C ALA A 110 7.81 33.20 -22.32
N HIS A 111 8.57 33.15 -21.23
CA HIS A 111 9.04 34.33 -20.51
C HIS A 111 9.87 35.27 -21.39
N LYS A 112 10.79 34.73 -22.21
CA LYS A 112 11.58 35.52 -23.16
C LYS A 112 10.69 36.19 -24.23
N GLN A 113 9.57 35.59 -24.56
CA GLN A 113 8.58 36.16 -25.48
C GLN A 113 7.56 37.08 -24.79
N GLY A 114 7.68 37.29 -23.47
CA GLY A 114 6.75 38.12 -22.69
C GLY A 114 5.40 37.47 -22.42
N ILE A 115 5.27 36.15 -22.64
CA ILE A 115 4.07 35.38 -22.34
C ILE A 115 4.14 34.94 -20.88
N THR A 116 3.15 35.32 -20.08
CA THR A 116 3.01 34.88 -18.69
C THR A 116 2.37 33.49 -18.65
N VAL A 117 3.11 32.49 -18.18
CA VAL A 117 2.58 31.13 -17.96
C VAL A 117 2.11 31.05 -16.51
N ASP A 118 0.81 30.85 -16.30
CA ASP A 118 0.22 30.53 -14.99
C ASP A 118 0.35 29.02 -14.75
N SER A 119 1.59 28.53 -14.63
CA SER A 119 1.85 27.21 -14.06
C SER A 119 2.06 27.42 -12.57
N GLY A 120 1.27 26.79 -11.71
CA GLY A 120 1.20 27.06 -10.26
C GLY A 120 2.54 27.14 -9.52
N GLU A 121 2.87 26.16 -8.68
CA GLU A 121 4.21 26.10 -8.11
C GLU A 121 5.16 25.49 -9.15
N SER A 122 6.15 26.26 -9.61
CA SER A 122 7.19 25.76 -10.51
C SER A 122 7.98 24.65 -9.81
N ILE A 123 7.92 23.44 -10.37
CA ILE A 123 8.52 22.23 -9.79
C ILE A 123 10.04 22.41 -9.78
N ARG A 124 10.64 22.33 -8.59
CA ARG A 124 12.08 22.54 -8.39
C ARG A 124 12.81 21.21 -8.58
N GLU A 125 14.10 21.28 -8.95
CA GLU A 125 14.93 20.06 -9.03
C GLU A 125 14.99 19.28 -7.70
N ASP A 126 14.90 19.99 -6.56
CA ASP A 126 14.92 19.40 -5.22
C ASP A 126 13.68 18.55 -4.90
N ASP A 127 12.60 18.65 -5.69
CA ASP A 127 11.34 17.92 -5.48
C ASP A 127 11.40 16.45 -5.95
N PHE A 128 12.43 16.07 -6.72
CA PHE A 128 12.54 14.77 -7.41
C PHE A 128 13.26 13.65 -6.65
N GLY A 129 13.42 13.79 -5.34
CA GLY A 129 14.32 12.91 -4.60
C GLY A 129 15.75 13.44 -4.58
N GLY A 130 16.48 13.15 -3.51
CA GLY A 130 17.83 13.66 -3.29
C GLY A 130 18.04 14.01 -1.82
N PRO A 131 19.22 14.55 -1.45
CA PRO A 131 19.56 14.82 -0.05
C PRO A 131 18.58 15.76 0.68
N LYS A 132 17.81 16.56 -0.07
CA LYS A 132 16.82 17.51 0.47
C LYS A 132 15.38 17.04 0.36
N TRP A 133 15.12 15.90 -0.30
CA TRP A 133 13.78 15.37 -0.44
C TRP A 133 13.24 14.93 0.93
N LYS A 134 12.00 15.31 1.23
CA LYS A 134 11.38 15.04 2.52
C LYS A 134 10.34 13.93 2.39
N ASP A 135 10.58 12.86 3.12
CA ASP A 135 9.64 11.77 3.34
C ASP A 135 8.46 12.23 4.21
N ASN A 136 7.48 12.90 3.61
CA ASN A 136 6.32 13.43 4.34
C ASN A 136 5.44 12.31 4.93
N ASN A 137 5.38 11.13 4.28
CA ASN A 137 4.51 10.01 4.70
C ASN A 137 5.22 8.92 5.52
N MET A 138 6.55 8.91 5.55
CA MET A 138 7.32 7.81 6.15
C MET A 138 7.31 7.89 7.69
N LYS A 139 7.31 9.12 8.24
CA LYS A 139 7.21 9.35 9.69
C LYS A 139 5.95 8.77 10.33
N GLN A 140 4.82 8.85 9.63
CA GLN A 140 3.55 8.28 10.12
C GLN A 140 3.58 6.75 10.09
N TYR A 141 4.22 6.17 9.07
CA TYR A 141 4.42 4.73 8.97
C TYR A 141 5.31 4.22 10.11
N GLU A 142 6.44 4.88 10.37
CA GLU A 142 7.35 4.55 11.48
C GLU A 142 6.67 4.68 12.84
N ALA A 143 5.90 5.75 13.07
CA ALA A 143 5.18 5.95 14.33
C ALA A 143 4.10 4.86 14.56
N ASN A 144 3.36 4.48 13.51
CA ASN A 144 2.39 3.39 13.60
C ASN A 144 3.05 2.02 13.77
N LYS A 145 4.24 1.83 13.19
CA LYS A 145 5.04 0.62 13.38
C LYS A 145 5.55 0.52 14.82
N GLN A 146 6.13 1.59 15.37
CA GLN A 146 6.58 1.64 16.76
C GLN A 146 5.44 1.42 17.77
N LYS A 147 4.23 1.91 17.49
CA LYS A 147 3.05 1.61 18.31
C LYS A 147 2.64 0.13 18.27
N ARG A 148 2.76 -0.52 17.11
CA ARG A 148 2.47 -1.95 16.98
C ARG A 148 3.52 -2.81 17.66
N ASP A 149 4.79 -2.42 17.56
CA ASP A 149 5.91 -3.14 18.17
C ASP A 149 5.97 -2.92 19.70
N GLY A 150 5.44 -1.80 20.21
CA GLY A 150 5.34 -1.53 21.65
C GLY A 150 4.20 -2.25 22.38
N ASP A 151 3.14 -2.66 21.66
CA ASP A 151 2.04 -3.47 22.22
C ASP A 151 2.43 -4.96 22.36
N ASP A 152 3.53 -5.42 21.73
CA ASP A 152 3.98 -6.83 21.74
C ASP A 152 4.98 -7.14 22.89
N GLN A 153 5.49 -6.13 23.60
CA GLN A 153 6.44 -6.28 24.72
C GLN A 153 5.81 -6.15 26.11
N GLY A 154 4.48 -6.07 26.22
CA GLY A 154 3.77 -5.79 27.47
C GLY A 154 3.34 -6.99 28.31
N ASP A 155 3.50 -8.23 27.84
CA ASP A 155 2.90 -9.42 28.45
C ASP A 155 3.90 -10.36 29.16
N GLU A 156 5.06 -9.87 29.59
CA GLU A 156 6.00 -10.59 30.46
C GLU A 156 6.34 -9.77 31.72
N GLU A 157 5.38 -9.60 32.65
CA GLU A 157 5.63 -9.40 34.10
C GLU A 157 4.31 -9.17 34.87
N ASN A 158 3.60 -10.26 35.21
CA ASN A 158 2.85 -10.44 36.46
C ASN A 158 2.06 -11.76 36.44
N ASP A 159 2.62 -12.82 37.00
CA ASP A 159 2.13 -13.55 38.20
C ASP A 159 3.05 -14.75 38.51
#